data_AF-A0A258UYJ7-F1
#
_entry.id   AF-A0A258UYJ7-F1
#
_cell.length_a   1.000
_cell.length_b   1.000
_cell.length_c   1.000
_cell.angle_alpha   90.00
_cell.angle_beta   90.00
_cell.angle_gamma   90.00
#
_symmetry.space_group_name_H-M   'P 1'
#
loop_
_entity.id
_entity.type
_entity.pdbx_description
1 polymer ?
#
loop_
_entity_poly.entity_id
_entity_poly.type
_entity_poly.pdbx_seq_one_letter_code
_entity_poly.pdbx_strand_id
1 'polypeptide(L)'
;MTLNIAHSQFPEQQGGLFICGYEWGGGDESASSNESAAIDWDASCTFSNKHLRYGPAALKWRYDNRIKKWFRMWNLPINQENPGELDKSIVQTNWCDTQNPAMNGDYSVLREPRQVNNFLSHIAHFSPNLVLFMGSRLIETLQHPSTLSRFQDVVGTCTRPVKALQKPSEHRRFKIWFQTFERCEVVCLPHPLSSRGLSDDYIALFNEEMRERIADYKLARMYDRKVPGCRPLSRHA
;
A
#
# COMPACT_ATOMS: atom_id res chain seq x y z
N MET A 1 -18.71 6.36 -7.78
CA MET A 1 -17.36 6.88 -7.44
C MET A 1 -16.36 6.14 -8.30
N THR A 2 -15.44 6.85 -8.97
CA THR A 2 -14.35 6.21 -9.73
C THR A 2 -13.22 5.87 -8.77
N LEU A 3 -12.88 4.59 -8.64
CA LEU A 3 -11.78 4.17 -7.77
C LEU A 3 -10.44 4.40 -8.47
N ASN A 4 -9.60 5.22 -7.85
CA ASN A 4 -8.22 5.41 -8.23
C ASN A 4 -7.33 4.19 -7.86
N ILE A 5 -7.43 3.10 -8.63
CA ILE A 5 -6.65 1.85 -8.46
C ILE A 5 -6.08 1.38 -9.80
N ALA A 6 -4.94 0.67 -9.78
CA ALA A 6 -4.26 0.23 -11.01
C ALA A 6 -4.55 -1.23 -11.41
N HIS A 7 -5.53 -1.88 -10.79
CA HIS A 7 -5.88 -3.28 -11.06
C HIS A 7 -7.40 -3.49 -10.98
N SER A 8 -7.87 -4.72 -11.10
CA SER A 8 -9.29 -5.05 -11.01
C SER A 8 -9.80 -5.05 -9.58
N GLN A 9 -11.12 -4.88 -9.42
CA GLN A 9 -11.76 -5.11 -8.14
C GLN A 9 -11.99 -6.61 -7.92
N PHE A 10 -11.75 -7.06 -6.70
CA PHE A 10 -12.01 -8.42 -6.25
C PHE A 10 -12.69 -8.40 -4.88
N PRO A 11 -13.62 -9.32 -4.57
CA PRO A 11 -14.23 -9.42 -3.25
C PRO A 11 -13.22 -9.54 -2.11
N GLU A 12 -12.08 -10.18 -2.36
CA GLU A 12 -10.99 -10.37 -1.39
C GLU A 12 -10.32 -9.08 -0.94
N GLN A 13 -10.58 -7.95 -1.59
CA GLN A 13 -10.04 -6.64 -1.23
C GLN A 13 -10.74 -6.02 -0.03
N GLN A 14 -11.94 -6.51 0.33
CA GLN A 14 -12.60 -6.10 1.56
C GLN A 14 -11.81 -6.64 2.76
N GLY A 15 -11.33 -5.76 3.65
CA GLY A 15 -10.39 -6.17 4.70
C GLY A 15 -9.01 -6.54 4.13
N GLY A 16 -8.69 -6.11 2.91
CA GLY A 16 -7.46 -6.46 2.21
C GLY A 16 -6.22 -5.70 2.69
N LEU A 17 -5.15 -5.82 1.90
CA LEU A 17 -3.88 -5.12 2.10
C LEU A 17 -3.76 -3.97 1.11
N PHE A 18 -3.56 -2.76 1.61
CA PHE A 18 -3.36 -1.56 0.83
C PHE A 18 -1.89 -1.24 0.62
N ILE A 19 -1.52 -0.93 -0.61
CA ILE A 19 -0.25 -0.30 -0.97
C ILE A 19 -0.59 1.10 -1.45
N CYS A 20 -0.18 2.12 -0.70
CA CYS A 20 -0.51 3.51 -1.00
C CYS A 20 0.78 4.33 -1.18
N GLY A 21 1.02 4.80 -2.40
CA GLY A 21 2.08 5.76 -2.71
C GLY A 21 1.58 7.20 -2.68
N TYR A 22 2.43 8.15 -3.08
CA TYR A 22 2.04 9.56 -3.19
C TYR A 22 1.09 9.78 -4.37
N GLU A 23 1.57 9.47 -5.56
CA GLU A 23 0.92 9.71 -6.85
C GLU A 23 1.32 8.63 -7.85
N TRP A 24 0.57 8.54 -8.95
CA TRP A 24 0.99 7.70 -10.05
C TRP A 24 2.22 8.32 -10.71
N GLY A 25 3.21 7.48 -11.01
CA GLY A 25 4.31 7.92 -11.86
C GLY A 25 3.78 8.32 -13.23
N GLY A 26 4.19 9.48 -13.72
CA GLY A 26 4.11 9.85 -15.13
C GLY A 26 5.53 10.11 -15.62
N GLY A 27 6.03 9.34 -16.59
CA GLY A 27 7.36 9.59 -17.14
C GLY A 27 7.97 8.38 -17.83
N ASP A 28 8.13 8.51 -19.14
CA ASP A 28 9.02 7.83 -20.10
C ASP A 28 9.15 6.30 -20.15
N GLU A 29 8.76 5.52 -19.14
CA GLU A 29 8.74 4.04 -19.26
C GLU A 29 7.59 3.54 -20.16
N SER A 30 6.61 4.40 -20.47
CA SER A 30 5.63 4.19 -21.54
C SER A 30 6.05 4.79 -22.88
N ALA A 31 7.17 5.52 -22.96
CA ALA A 31 7.58 6.30 -24.14
C ALA A 31 8.80 5.73 -24.90
N SER A 32 9.43 4.66 -24.41
CA SER A 32 10.65 4.11 -25.05
C SER A 32 10.48 2.78 -25.79
N SER A 33 9.26 2.41 -26.17
CA SER A 33 9.04 1.37 -27.18
C SER A 33 7.92 1.80 -28.10
N ASN A 34 8.14 1.67 -29.42
CA ASN A 34 7.16 1.87 -30.50
C ASN A 34 5.94 0.91 -30.44
N GLU A 35 5.62 0.38 -29.25
CA GLU A 35 4.50 -0.49 -28.94
C GLU A 35 3.91 -0.01 -27.61
N SER A 36 3.26 1.16 -27.59
CA SER A 36 2.26 1.42 -26.54
C SER A 36 1.08 0.50 -26.84
N ALA A 37 1.13 -0.75 -26.38
CA ALA A 37 -0.04 -1.60 -26.38
C ALA A 37 -1.19 -0.82 -25.72
N ALA A 38 -2.35 -0.76 -26.38
CA ALA A 38 -3.52 -0.11 -25.80
C ALA A 38 -3.83 -0.75 -24.45
N ILE A 39 -4.18 0.07 -23.45
CA ILE A 39 -4.56 -0.44 -22.12
C ILE A 39 -5.87 -1.21 -22.27
N ASP A 40 -5.85 -2.50 -21.89
CA ASP A 40 -7.03 -3.34 -21.83
C ASP A 40 -7.71 -3.17 -20.47
N TRP A 41 -8.68 -2.26 -20.42
CA TRP A 41 -9.45 -1.99 -19.20
C TRP A 41 -10.38 -3.14 -18.79
N ASP A 42 -10.71 -4.05 -19.72
CA ASP A 42 -11.53 -5.23 -19.47
C ASP A 42 -10.70 -6.42 -18.96
N ALA A 43 -9.38 -6.42 -19.19
CA ALA A 43 -8.48 -7.41 -18.63
C ALA A 43 -8.54 -7.42 -17.09
N SER A 44 -8.91 -8.58 -16.56
CA SER A 44 -8.84 -8.84 -15.12
C SER A 44 -7.40 -9.05 -14.68
N CYS A 45 -6.94 -8.23 -13.73
CA CYS A 45 -5.58 -8.28 -13.21
C CYS A 45 -5.54 -7.90 -11.72
N THR A 46 -4.55 -8.43 -11.00
CA THR A 46 -4.16 -8.09 -9.64
C THR A 46 -2.94 -7.16 -9.65
N PHE A 47 -2.46 -6.78 -8.46
CA PHE A 47 -1.18 -6.07 -8.34
C PHE A 47 0.00 -6.84 -8.96
N SER A 48 0.01 -8.18 -8.88
CA SER A 48 1.16 -8.98 -9.31
C SER A 48 1.23 -9.19 -10.82
N ASN A 49 0.11 -9.11 -11.54
CA ASN A 49 0.02 -9.47 -12.95
C ASN A 49 -0.57 -8.37 -13.86
N LYS A 50 -0.35 -7.10 -13.50
CA LYS A 50 -0.76 -5.93 -14.27
C LYS A 50 -0.41 -5.93 -15.76
N HIS A 51 0.59 -6.71 -16.18
CA HIS A 51 0.93 -6.88 -17.60
C HIS A 51 -0.23 -7.40 -18.46
N LEU A 52 -1.23 -8.07 -17.86
CA LEU A 52 -2.46 -8.45 -18.57
C LEU A 52 -3.26 -7.24 -19.05
N ARG A 53 -3.19 -6.11 -18.32
CA ARG A 53 -3.89 -4.85 -18.62
C ARG A 53 -3.03 -3.85 -19.37
N TYR A 54 -1.80 -3.64 -18.92
CA TYR A 54 -0.91 -2.59 -19.43
C TYR A 54 0.17 -3.14 -20.40
N GLY A 55 0.03 -4.39 -20.82
CA GLY A 55 0.97 -5.06 -21.71
C GLY A 55 2.32 -5.41 -21.08
N PRO A 56 3.26 -5.96 -21.87
CA PRO A 56 4.55 -6.45 -21.40
C PRO A 56 5.42 -5.40 -20.71
N ALA A 57 5.22 -4.11 -20.98
CA ALA A 57 5.96 -3.02 -20.34
C ALA A 57 5.79 -3.03 -18.81
N ALA A 58 4.62 -3.40 -18.30
CA ALA A 58 4.37 -3.46 -16.85
C ALA A 58 5.19 -4.53 -16.13
N LEU A 59 5.78 -5.50 -16.84
CA LEU A 59 6.74 -6.45 -16.27
C LEU A 59 8.03 -5.75 -15.82
N LYS A 60 8.35 -4.58 -16.39
CA LYS A 60 9.59 -3.84 -16.14
C LYS A 60 9.41 -2.74 -15.09
N TRP A 61 8.18 -2.45 -14.65
CA TRP A 61 7.90 -1.39 -13.69
C TRP A 61 8.68 -1.58 -12.40
N ARG A 62 9.66 -0.69 -12.18
CA ARG A 62 10.62 -0.80 -11.08
C ARG A 62 9.94 -0.74 -9.72
N TYR A 63 8.90 0.08 -9.60
CA TYR A 63 8.14 0.26 -8.36
C TYR A 63 7.49 -1.06 -7.92
N ASP A 64 6.71 -1.67 -8.82
CA ASP A 64 6.03 -2.94 -8.58
C ASP A 64 7.02 -4.07 -8.30
N ASN A 65 8.08 -4.18 -9.11
CA ASN A 65 9.09 -5.23 -8.95
C ASN A 65 9.83 -5.12 -7.62
N ARG A 66 10.09 -3.90 -7.14
CA ARG A 66 10.71 -3.69 -5.84
C ARG A 66 9.81 -4.11 -4.69
N ILE A 67 8.52 -3.78 -4.76
CA ILE A 67 7.54 -4.22 -3.76
C ILE A 67 7.36 -5.74 -3.80
N LYS A 68 7.24 -6.36 -4.98
CA LYS A 68 7.22 -7.83 -5.14
C LYS A 68 8.41 -8.49 -4.45
N LYS A 69 9.61 -7.90 -4.54
CA LYS A 69 10.80 -8.38 -3.84
C LYS A 69 10.65 -8.30 -2.32
N TRP A 70 10.13 -7.20 -1.78
CA TRP A 70 9.87 -7.05 -0.35
C TRP A 70 8.85 -8.08 0.16
N PHE A 71 7.76 -8.32 -0.57
CA PHE A 71 6.79 -9.37 -0.25
C PHE A 71 7.45 -10.76 -0.14
N ARG A 72 8.38 -11.09 -1.04
CA ARG A 72 9.17 -12.34 -0.92
C ARG A 72 10.04 -12.36 0.34
N MET A 73 10.71 -11.25 0.67
CA MET A 73 11.53 -11.14 1.87
C MET A 73 10.71 -11.32 3.17
N TRP A 74 9.45 -10.87 3.16
CA TRP A 74 8.53 -11.04 4.28
C TRP A 74 7.88 -12.44 4.35
N ASN A 75 8.34 -13.39 3.53
CA ASN A 75 7.76 -14.72 3.38
C ASN A 75 6.26 -14.67 3.03
N LEU A 76 5.89 -13.69 2.19
CA LEU A 76 4.55 -13.47 1.68
C LEU A 76 4.61 -13.35 0.14
N PRO A 77 5.15 -14.35 -0.58
CA PRO A 77 5.31 -14.25 -2.02
C PRO A 77 3.95 -14.10 -2.72
N ILE A 78 3.90 -13.16 -3.65
CA ILE A 78 2.74 -12.92 -4.53
C ILE A 78 3.01 -13.55 -5.90
N ASN A 79 2.00 -14.20 -6.48
CA ASN A 79 2.15 -15.02 -7.67
C ASN A 79 1.55 -14.32 -8.90
N GLN A 80 2.42 -14.00 -9.85
CA GLN A 80 2.04 -13.33 -11.08
C GLN A 80 1.34 -14.27 -12.09
N GLU A 81 1.70 -15.55 -12.12
CA GLU A 81 1.16 -16.51 -13.09
C GLU A 81 -0.17 -17.10 -12.61
N ASN A 82 -0.26 -17.40 -11.33
CA ASN A 82 -1.46 -17.94 -10.70
C ASN A 82 -1.82 -17.13 -9.44
N PRO A 83 -2.44 -15.95 -9.60
CA PRO A 83 -2.77 -15.07 -8.49
C PRO A 83 -3.79 -15.73 -7.54
N GLY A 84 -3.32 -16.05 -6.34
CA GLY A 84 -4.17 -16.60 -5.29
C GLY A 84 -5.03 -15.53 -4.62
N GLU A 85 -5.74 -15.93 -3.57
CA GLU A 85 -6.56 -14.99 -2.79
C GLU A 85 -5.76 -13.87 -2.13
N LEU A 86 -4.47 -14.10 -1.85
CA LEU A 86 -3.57 -13.07 -1.35
C LEU A 86 -3.37 -11.97 -2.40
N ASP A 87 -3.00 -12.34 -3.63
CA ASP A 87 -2.83 -11.40 -4.73
C ASP A 87 -4.10 -10.59 -5.00
N LYS A 88 -5.26 -11.25 -4.97
CA LYS A 88 -6.57 -10.62 -5.16
C LYS A 88 -6.93 -9.66 -4.02
N SER A 89 -6.44 -9.90 -2.80
CA SER A 89 -6.69 -9.03 -1.64
C SER A 89 -5.84 -7.75 -1.60
N ILE A 90 -4.84 -7.63 -2.48
CA ILE A 90 -3.99 -6.45 -2.52
C ILE A 90 -4.69 -5.36 -3.34
N VAL A 91 -4.79 -4.18 -2.73
CA VAL A 91 -5.19 -2.94 -3.40
C VAL A 91 -4.00 -2.02 -3.50
N GLN A 92 -3.57 -1.71 -4.72
CA GLN A 92 -2.60 -0.66 -4.97
C GLN A 92 -3.31 0.60 -5.45
N THR A 93 -3.13 1.67 -4.67
CA THR A 93 -3.66 3.01 -4.91
C THR A 93 -2.58 4.05 -4.61
N ASN A 94 -2.95 5.32 -4.72
CA ASN A 94 -2.15 6.44 -4.27
C ASN A 94 -2.99 7.39 -3.45
N TRP A 95 -2.32 8.17 -2.60
CA TRP A 95 -2.94 9.21 -1.81
C TRP A 95 -3.61 10.24 -2.71
N CYS A 96 -2.89 10.69 -3.73
CA CYS A 96 -3.41 11.61 -4.72
C CYS A 96 -3.91 10.88 -5.99
N ASP A 97 -4.90 11.49 -6.65
CA ASP A 97 -5.50 11.02 -7.90
C ASP A 97 -4.85 11.58 -9.18
N THR A 98 -3.64 12.13 -9.02
CA THR A 98 -2.85 12.81 -10.04
C THR A 98 -1.64 11.99 -10.49
N GLN A 99 -1.03 12.43 -11.59
CA GLN A 99 0.19 11.88 -12.18
C GLN A 99 1.30 12.93 -12.15
N ASN A 100 2.10 12.99 -11.08
CA ASN A 100 3.30 13.80 -10.97
C ASN A 100 4.48 12.97 -10.42
N PRO A 101 5.48 12.62 -11.25
CA PRO A 101 6.55 11.69 -10.88
C PRO A 101 7.43 12.15 -9.70
N ALA A 102 7.43 13.43 -9.34
CA ALA A 102 8.32 13.97 -8.31
C ALA A 102 7.61 14.70 -7.17
N MET A 103 6.29 14.93 -7.26
CA MET A 103 5.57 15.91 -6.42
C MET A 103 6.26 17.29 -6.40
N ASN A 104 7.27 17.52 -7.26
CA ASN A 104 8.27 18.59 -7.23
C ASN A 104 8.82 18.98 -5.85
N GLY A 105 8.80 18.07 -4.87
CA GLY A 105 9.18 18.38 -3.48
C GLY A 105 8.14 19.17 -2.68
N ASP A 106 7.00 19.52 -3.29
CA ASP A 106 5.86 20.12 -2.60
C ASP A 106 4.85 19.03 -2.19
N TYR A 107 4.79 18.79 -0.88
CA TYR A 107 3.88 17.81 -0.29
C TYR A 107 2.61 18.44 0.28
N SER A 108 2.38 19.75 0.08
CA SER A 108 1.17 20.43 0.54
C SER A 108 -0.09 19.87 -0.13
N VAL A 109 0.02 19.44 -1.39
CA VAL A 109 -1.04 18.79 -2.17
C VAL A 109 -1.63 17.55 -1.47
N LEU A 110 -0.84 16.85 -0.65
CA LEU A 110 -1.34 15.71 0.14
C LEU A 110 -2.45 16.12 1.11
N ARG A 111 -2.48 17.39 1.52
CA ARG A 111 -3.48 17.93 2.46
C ARG A 111 -4.67 18.57 1.77
N GLU A 112 -4.65 18.68 0.43
CA GLU A 112 -5.80 19.22 -0.29
C GLU A 112 -7.03 18.35 -0.05
N PRO A 113 -8.22 18.95 0.18
CA PRO A 113 -9.44 18.19 0.47
C PRO A 113 -9.74 17.11 -0.56
N ARG A 114 -9.48 17.37 -1.85
CA ARG A 114 -9.65 16.39 -2.93
C ARG A 114 -8.80 15.15 -2.71
N GLN A 115 -7.51 15.33 -2.39
CA GLN A 115 -6.58 14.21 -2.26
C GLN A 115 -6.78 13.43 -0.96
N VAL A 116 -7.05 14.13 0.14
CA VAL A 116 -7.49 13.50 1.39
C VAL A 116 -8.77 12.68 1.17
N ASN A 117 -9.74 13.22 0.42
CA ASN A 117 -10.98 12.53 0.09
C ASN A 117 -10.73 11.31 -0.81
N ASN A 118 -9.85 11.40 -1.80
CA ASN A 118 -9.46 10.25 -2.63
C ASN A 118 -8.99 9.10 -1.73
N PHE A 119 -7.99 9.31 -0.89
CA PHE A 119 -7.51 8.27 0.03
C PHE A 119 -8.61 7.74 0.97
N LEU A 120 -9.30 8.62 1.69
CA LEU A 120 -10.30 8.20 2.68
C LEU A 120 -11.49 7.47 2.05
N SER A 121 -11.85 7.81 0.82
CA SER A 121 -12.92 7.11 0.10
C SER A 121 -12.55 5.69 -0.28
N HIS A 122 -11.27 5.40 -0.60
CA HIS A 122 -10.82 4.01 -0.74
C HIS A 122 -10.79 3.28 0.59
N ILE A 123 -10.35 3.93 1.66
CA ILE A 123 -10.37 3.35 3.00
C ILE A 123 -11.80 2.97 3.39
N ALA A 124 -12.78 3.85 3.15
CA ALA A 124 -14.19 3.57 3.39
C ALA A 124 -14.75 2.45 2.49
N HIS A 125 -14.33 2.39 1.22
CA HIS A 125 -14.81 1.37 0.28
C HIS A 125 -14.29 -0.02 0.62
N PHE A 126 -13.00 -0.15 0.92
CA PHE A 126 -12.35 -1.46 1.07
C PHE A 126 -12.13 -1.87 2.53
N SER A 127 -12.20 -0.95 3.49
CA SER A 127 -11.94 -1.15 4.92
C SER A 127 -10.71 -2.04 5.19
N PRO A 128 -9.51 -1.64 4.73
CA PRO A 128 -8.33 -2.50 4.78
C PRO A 128 -7.91 -2.85 6.21
N ASN A 129 -7.32 -4.03 6.36
CA ASN A 129 -6.74 -4.47 7.63
C ASN A 129 -5.25 -4.15 7.76
N LEU A 130 -4.58 -3.87 6.65
CA LEU A 130 -3.19 -3.46 6.62
C LEU A 130 -2.99 -2.41 5.54
N VAL A 131 -2.43 -1.25 5.89
CA VAL A 131 -2.01 -0.21 4.96
C VAL A 131 -0.49 -0.10 4.99
N LEU A 132 0.12 -0.27 3.81
CA LEU A 132 1.52 -0.01 3.55
C LEU A 132 1.65 1.34 2.83
N PHE A 133 2.03 2.37 3.57
CA PHE A 133 2.43 3.64 2.98
C PHE A 133 3.83 3.56 2.41
N MET A 134 3.97 3.99 1.16
CA MET A 134 5.22 4.03 0.42
C MET A 134 5.69 5.48 0.36
N GLY A 135 6.32 5.96 1.43
CA GLY A 135 6.81 7.33 1.55
C GLY A 135 6.43 8.01 2.87
N SER A 136 7.43 8.58 3.55
CA SER A 136 7.30 9.11 4.92
C SER A 136 6.33 10.27 5.09
N ARG A 137 6.00 11.05 4.05
CA ARG A 137 5.07 12.18 4.17
C ARG A 137 3.62 11.71 4.33
N LEU A 138 3.31 10.46 3.96
CA LEU A 138 1.96 9.92 4.09
C LEU A 138 1.57 9.73 5.57
N ILE A 139 2.48 9.23 6.41
CA ILE A 139 2.17 9.08 7.84
C ILE A 139 1.99 10.45 8.53
N GLU A 140 2.81 11.44 8.17
CA GLU A 140 2.65 12.82 8.65
C GLU A 140 1.31 13.42 8.22
N THR A 141 0.87 13.15 7.00
CA THR A 141 -0.42 13.62 6.46
C THR A 141 -1.59 12.92 7.14
N LEU A 142 -1.48 11.60 7.40
CA LEU A 142 -2.48 10.85 8.14
C LEU A 142 -2.67 11.40 9.56
N GLN A 143 -1.59 11.76 10.25
CA GLN A 143 -1.66 12.28 11.62
C GLN A 143 -2.31 13.67 11.74
N HIS A 144 -2.62 14.35 10.63
CA HIS A 144 -3.35 15.61 10.71
C HIS A 144 -4.74 15.39 11.35
N PRO A 145 -5.16 16.17 12.36
CA PRO A 145 -6.36 15.87 13.15
C PRO A 145 -7.62 15.63 12.32
N SER A 146 -7.86 16.46 11.29
CA SER A 146 -9.02 16.32 10.41
C SER A 146 -8.98 15.05 9.54
N THR A 147 -7.79 14.56 9.21
CA THR A 147 -7.60 13.33 8.43
C THR A 147 -7.68 12.11 9.34
N LEU A 148 -6.97 12.15 10.47
CA LEU A 148 -6.93 11.07 11.44
C LEU A 148 -8.31 10.74 12.00
N SER A 149 -9.12 11.75 12.33
CA SER A 149 -10.49 11.54 12.81
C SER A 149 -11.32 10.74 11.81
N ARG A 150 -11.32 11.18 10.54
CA ARG A 150 -12.09 10.52 9.47
C ARG A 150 -11.56 9.13 9.12
N PHE A 151 -10.26 8.91 9.27
CA PHE A 151 -9.67 7.59 9.12
C PHE A 151 -10.15 6.65 10.24
N GLN A 152 -10.13 7.11 11.49
CA GLN A 152 -10.60 6.34 12.66
C GLN A 152 -12.09 6.01 12.60
N ASP A 153 -12.93 6.86 11.97
CA ASP A 153 -14.34 6.53 11.74
C ASP A 153 -14.51 5.20 10.96
N VAL A 154 -13.53 4.87 10.09
CA VAL A 154 -13.54 3.64 9.29
C VAL A 154 -12.76 2.52 9.97
N VAL A 155 -11.56 2.78 10.49
CA VAL A 155 -10.67 1.72 10.99
C VAL A 155 -10.75 1.49 12.51
N GLY A 156 -11.56 2.27 13.21
CA GLY A 156 -11.66 2.25 14.67
C GLY A 156 -10.58 3.10 15.35
N THR A 157 -10.61 3.12 16.68
CA THR A 157 -9.73 3.98 17.48
C THR A 157 -8.27 3.54 17.41
N CYS A 158 -7.33 4.48 17.57
CA CYS A 158 -5.91 4.17 17.66
C CYS A 158 -5.58 3.45 18.97
N THR A 159 -5.13 2.20 18.87
CA THR A 159 -4.75 1.36 20.02
C THR A 159 -3.25 1.39 20.30
N ARG A 160 -2.43 1.64 19.28
CA ARG A 160 -0.98 1.90 19.44
C ARG A 160 -0.59 3.14 18.64
N PRO A 161 -0.13 4.22 19.29
CA PRO A 161 0.21 5.46 18.61
C PRO A 161 1.40 5.27 17.66
N VAL A 162 1.56 6.21 16.73
CA VAL A 162 2.64 6.15 15.74
C VAL A 162 4.01 6.07 16.42
N LYS A 163 4.78 5.04 16.05
CA LYS A 163 6.15 4.84 16.53
C LYS A 163 7.09 4.68 15.34
N ALA A 164 8.14 5.49 15.32
CA ALA A 164 9.22 5.35 14.35
C ALA A 164 10.28 4.39 14.89
N LEU A 165 10.73 3.46 14.04
CA LEU A 165 11.86 2.58 14.29
C LEU A 165 12.93 2.83 13.22
N GLN A 166 14.19 2.92 13.64
CA GLN A 166 15.34 3.02 12.75
C GLN A 166 16.42 2.10 13.28
N LYS A 167 16.73 1.03 12.54
CA LYS A 167 17.72 0.02 12.97
C LYS A 167 19.14 0.42 12.54
N PRO A 168 20.19 0.02 13.30
CA PRO A 168 21.59 0.15 12.87
C PRO A 168 21.84 -0.61 11.56
N SER A 169 22.70 -0.06 10.70
CA SER A 169 23.10 -0.68 9.43
C SER A 169 24.32 0.04 8.86
N GLU A 170 25.09 -0.68 8.05
CA GLU A 170 26.16 -0.12 7.20
C GLU A 170 25.61 0.64 5.98
N HIS A 171 24.36 0.35 5.61
CA HIS A 171 23.64 1.05 4.55
C HIS A 171 23.01 2.36 5.06
N ARG A 172 22.51 3.19 4.14
CA ARG A 172 21.74 4.37 4.52
C ARG A 172 20.50 3.96 5.31
N ARG A 173 20.33 4.58 6.48
CA ARG A 173 19.25 4.29 7.42
C ARG A 173 18.01 5.13 7.12
N PHE A 174 16.84 4.54 7.33
CA PHE A 174 15.55 5.17 7.16
C PHE A 174 14.66 4.85 8.36
N LYS A 175 13.76 5.76 8.69
CA LYS A 175 12.71 5.46 9.66
C LYS A 175 11.64 4.60 8.97
N ILE A 176 11.12 3.64 9.70
CA ILE A 176 9.89 2.91 9.39
C ILE A 176 8.91 3.22 10.51
N TRP A 177 7.68 3.61 10.16
CA TRP A 177 6.67 3.96 11.15
C TRP A 177 5.63 2.86 11.24
N PHE A 178 5.18 2.61 12.47
CA PHE A 178 4.14 1.65 12.77
C PHE A 178 3.05 2.35 13.58
N GLN A 179 1.79 2.07 13.28
CA GLN A 179 0.64 2.56 14.04
C GLN A 179 -0.46 1.51 13.96
N THR A 180 -1.18 1.30 15.06
CA THR A 180 -2.26 0.32 15.12
C THR A 180 -3.57 0.99 15.50
N PHE A 181 -4.62 0.54 14.83
CA PHE A 181 -6.01 0.85 15.08
C PHE A 181 -6.77 -0.45 15.33
N GLU A 182 -7.96 -0.37 15.93
CA GLU A 182 -8.78 -1.54 16.24
C GLU A 182 -8.97 -2.51 15.07
N ARG A 183 -9.09 -1.99 13.84
CA ARG A 183 -9.33 -2.79 12.63
C ARG A 183 -8.25 -2.65 11.56
N CYS A 184 -7.18 -1.89 11.79
CA CYS A 184 -6.15 -1.67 10.76
C CYS A 184 -4.76 -1.49 11.37
N GLU A 185 -3.80 -2.17 10.78
CA GLU A 185 -2.38 -1.89 10.95
C GLU A 185 -1.91 -0.90 9.88
N VAL A 186 -1.09 0.07 10.25
CA VAL A 186 -0.45 1.01 9.33
C VAL A 186 1.06 0.87 9.45
N VAL A 187 1.71 0.61 8.32
CA VAL A 187 3.17 0.61 8.19
C VAL A 187 3.57 1.66 7.17
N CYS A 188 4.43 2.59 7.55
CA CYS A 188 5.02 3.54 6.62
C CYS A 188 6.47 3.17 6.32
N LEU A 189 6.71 2.78 5.07
CA LEU A 189 8.00 2.42 4.52
C LEU A 189 8.60 3.62 3.76
N PRO A 190 9.92 3.65 3.54
CA PRO A 190 10.53 4.59 2.59
C PRO A 190 9.98 4.34 1.18
N HIS A 191 9.87 5.40 0.35
CA HIS A 191 9.42 5.24 -1.03
C HIS A 191 10.38 4.29 -1.79
N PRO A 192 9.90 3.23 -2.47
CA PRO A 192 10.73 2.20 -3.10
C PRO A 192 11.77 2.74 -4.09
N LEU A 193 11.44 3.81 -4.82
CA LEU A 193 12.30 4.35 -5.88
C LEU A 193 12.98 5.68 -5.52
N SER A 194 12.33 6.52 -4.71
CA SER A 194 12.77 7.90 -4.47
C SER A 194 13.66 8.03 -3.24
N SER A 195 13.72 6.98 -2.41
CA SER A 195 14.59 6.90 -1.25
C SER A 195 16.02 6.58 -1.67
N ARG A 196 16.78 7.60 -2.06
CA ARG A 196 18.18 7.46 -2.51
C ARG A 196 19.03 6.71 -1.48
N GLY A 197 19.62 5.58 -1.87
CA GLY A 197 20.45 4.75 -1.00
C GLY A 197 19.70 3.73 -0.15
N LEU A 198 18.40 3.54 -0.35
CA LEU A 198 17.66 2.44 0.26
C LEU A 198 18.14 1.09 -0.27
N SER A 199 18.70 0.25 0.59
CA SER A 199 19.05 -1.13 0.28
C SER A 199 17.95 -2.09 0.71
N ASP A 200 17.86 -3.24 0.05
CA ASP A 200 16.93 -4.29 0.47
C ASP A 200 17.41 -4.97 1.76
N ASP A 201 18.72 -5.04 2.00
CA ASP A 201 19.28 -5.50 3.29
C ASP A 201 18.77 -4.65 4.45
N TYR A 202 18.66 -3.33 4.26
CA TYR A 202 18.10 -2.44 5.27
C TYR A 202 16.63 -2.75 5.55
N ILE A 203 15.83 -2.99 4.52
CA ILE A 203 14.43 -3.39 4.66
C ILE A 203 14.30 -4.76 5.34
N ALA A 204 15.22 -5.70 5.05
CA ALA A 204 15.23 -7.03 5.64
C ALA A 204 15.37 -7.01 7.17
N LEU A 205 16.03 -5.98 7.72
CA LEU A 205 16.16 -5.81 9.17
C LEU A 205 14.80 -5.71 9.88
N PHE A 206 13.73 -5.36 9.18
CA PHE A 206 12.37 -5.19 9.73
C PHE A 206 11.45 -6.38 9.42
N ASN A 207 11.98 -7.50 8.94
CA ASN A 207 11.17 -8.66 8.57
C ASN A 207 10.36 -9.22 9.74
N GLU A 208 10.84 -9.13 10.99
CA GLU A 208 10.10 -9.60 12.15
C GLU A 208 8.84 -8.77 12.39
N GLU A 209 8.99 -7.44 12.43
CA GLU A 209 7.88 -6.50 12.59
C GLU A 209 6.86 -6.62 11.45
N MET A 210 7.33 -6.84 10.23
CA MET A 210 6.46 -7.05 9.07
C MET A 210 5.70 -8.38 9.16
N ARG A 211 6.37 -9.47 9.57
CA ARG A 211 5.73 -10.78 9.71
C ARG A 211 4.64 -10.78 10.76
N GLU A 212 4.85 -10.11 11.90
CA GLU A 212 3.84 -9.92 12.95
C GLU A 212 2.55 -9.31 12.36
N ARG A 213 2.68 -8.16 11.69
CA ARG A 213 1.52 -7.44 11.10
C ARG A 213 0.86 -8.18 9.95
N ILE A 214 1.64 -8.90 9.16
CA ILE A 214 1.12 -9.78 8.11
C ILE A 214 0.35 -10.97 8.70
N ALA A 215 0.80 -11.52 9.83
CA ALA A 215 0.08 -12.59 10.53
C ALA A 215 -1.26 -12.07 11.08
N ASP A 216 -1.26 -10.91 11.72
CA ASP A 216 -2.49 -10.26 12.22
C ASP A 216 -3.47 -9.96 11.09
N TYR A 217 -2.96 -9.43 9.96
CA TYR A 217 -3.73 -9.23 8.74
C TYR A 217 -4.39 -10.52 8.25
N LYS A 218 -3.62 -11.61 8.12
CA LYS A 218 -4.14 -12.90 7.66
C LYS A 218 -5.23 -13.43 8.60
N LEU A 219 -5.03 -13.32 9.91
CA LEU A 219 -6.01 -13.73 10.91
C LEU A 219 -7.29 -12.90 10.79
N ALA A 220 -7.19 -11.57 10.75
CA ALA A 220 -8.33 -10.67 10.59
C ALA A 220 -9.15 -11.03 9.34
N ARG A 221 -8.49 -11.23 8.19
CA ARG A 221 -9.15 -11.61 6.94
C ARG A 221 -9.87 -12.96 7.04
N MET A 222 -9.32 -13.92 7.78
CA MET A 222 -9.98 -15.21 8.01
C MET A 222 -11.23 -15.06 8.88
N TYR A 223 -11.24 -14.15 9.86
CA TYR A 223 -12.40 -13.88 10.71
C TYR A 223 -13.53 -13.17 9.93
N ASP A 224 -13.20 -12.16 9.13
CA ASP A 224 -14.19 -11.39 8.37
C ASP A 224 -15.01 -12.23 7.41
N ARG A 225 -14.34 -13.21 6.80
CA ARG A 225 -14.97 -14.16 5.87
C ARG A 225 -15.90 -15.13 6.59
N LYS A 226 -15.68 -15.39 7.88
CA LYS A 226 -16.49 -16.33 8.66
C LYS A 226 -17.65 -15.65 9.40
N VAL A 227 -17.48 -14.40 9.83
CA VAL A 227 -18.52 -13.65 10.56
C VAL A 227 -18.55 -12.19 10.06
N PRO A 228 -19.30 -11.92 8.97
CA PRO A 228 -19.46 -10.57 8.47
C PRO A 228 -20.04 -9.65 9.57
N GLY A 229 -19.33 -8.58 9.93
CA GLY A 229 -19.81 -7.57 10.87
C GLY A 229 -19.50 -7.81 12.36
N CYS A 230 -18.83 -8.89 12.73
CA CYS A 230 -18.39 -9.12 14.12
C CYS A 230 -16.93 -9.59 14.13
N ARG A 231 -16.00 -8.70 14.54
CA ARG A 231 -14.57 -9.01 14.61
C ARG A 231 -14.10 -9.08 16.06
N PRO A 232 -13.23 -10.03 16.42
CA PRO A 232 -12.61 -10.05 17.73
C PRO A 232 -11.75 -8.78 17.92
N LEU A 233 -11.86 -8.16 19.09
CA LEU A 233 -10.90 -7.14 19.55
C LEU A 233 -9.49 -7.74 19.45
N SER A 234 -8.53 -6.95 18.97
CA SER A 234 -7.13 -7.39 18.89
C SER A 234 -6.73 -7.97 20.24
N ARG A 235 -6.15 -9.18 20.25
CA ARG A 235 -5.37 -9.62 21.41
C ARG A 235 -4.29 -8.56 21.65
N HIS A 236 -3.86 -8.41 22.90
CA HIS A 236 -2.89 -7.41 23.40
C HIS A 236 -3.54 -6.21 24.10
N ALA A 237 -3.94 -6.48 25.35
CA ALA A 237 -3.75 -5.55 26.47
C ALA A 237 -2.26 -5.52 26.87
#